data_AF-A0A2D8EV22-F1
#
_entry.id   AF-A0A2D8EV22-F1
#
_cell.length_a   1.000
_cell.length_b   1.000
_cell.length_c   1.000
_cell.angle_alpha   90.00
_cell.angle_beta   90.00
_cell.angle_gamma   90.00
#
_symmetry.space_group_name_H-M   'P 1'
#
loop_
_entity.id
_entity.type
_entity.pdbx_description
1 polymer ?
#
loop_
_entity_poly.entity_id
_entity_poly.type
_entity_poly.pdbx_seq_one_letter_code
_entity_poly.pdbx_strand_id
1 'polypeptide(L)'
;MYIERQQLVEELRLRKLIQQAIRIVESKKTITEDEIGDTRNAPYDNTGLNTLNTLFDSILTQLENGYKGLTTSKEQRDSFAAHILVNVVNTLAPLRALEDSDERGSLEEDVDINVGEDPQGDTPEDMTDVRMSDEEKEVEDFTIPGKDLTGRDAAIVAFKNIQTQIVDAYKTLHNPQDLKSFYDGLLMNLELYFKKFEDELQPTVEKPEIADLSAPIDSAPTPDAGGDEDMDLEDIANL
;
A
#
# COMPACT_ATOMS: atom_id res chain seq x y z
N MET A 1 26.17 16.38 -44.87
CA MET A 1 25.93 15.33 -43.87
C MET A 1 24.49 14.90 -44.05
N TYR A 2 24.25 13.79 -44.72
CA TYR A 2 22.90 13.28 -44.97
C TYR A 2 22.48 12.47 -43.76
N ILE A 3 21.56 12.99 -42.96
CA ILE A 3 20.95 12.21 -41.88
C ILE A 3 20.02 11.21 -42.56
N GLU A 4 20.23 9.91 -42.32
CA GLU A 4 19.41 8.87 -42.92
C GLU A 4 17.98 8.98 -42.39
N ARG A 5 16.98 8.76 -43.27
CA ARG A 5 15.56 8.90 -42.91
C ARG A 5 15.18 8.03 -41.69
N GLN A 6 15.86 6.90 -41.49
CA GLN A 6 15.70 6.04 -40.31
C GLN A 6 16.22 6.69 -39.03
N GLN A 7 17.41 7.30 -39.06
CA GLN A 7 17.96 8.03 -37.92
C GLN A 7 17.06 9.19 -37.50
N LEU A 8 16.44 9.87 -38.46
CA LEU A 8 15.49 10.96 -38.19
C LEU A 8 14.20 10.44 -37.54
N VAL A 9 13.72 9.25 -37.92
CA VAL A 9 12.55 8.61 -37.30
C VAL A 9 12.86 8.14 -35.88
N GLU A 10 14.06 7.58 -35.64
CA GLU A 10 14.51 7.19 -34.32
C GLU A 10 14.70 8.40 -33.41
N GLU A 11 15.27 9.49 -33.90
CA GLU A 11 15.42 10.73 -33.17
C GLU A 11 14.05 11.34 -32.80
N LEU A 12 13.08 11.31 -33.72
CA LEU A 12 11.71 11.75 -33.43
C LEU A 12 11.01 10.87 -32.39
N ARG A 13 11.25 9.55 -32.42
CA ARG A 13 10.75 8.62 -31.39
C ARG A 13 11.39 8.89 -30.04
N LEU A 14 12.71 9.02 -29.99
CA LEU A 14 13.45 9.33 -28.77
C LEU A 14 13.02 10.69 -28.20
N ARG A 15 12.81 11.69 -29.06
CA ARG A 15 12.31 13.01 -28.65
C ARG A 15 10.91 12.93 -28.05
N LYS A 16 10.01 12.12 -28.61
CA LYS A 16 8.69 11.88 -28.01
C LYS A 16 8.79 11.19 -26.65
N LEU A 17 9.65 10.18 -26.51
CA LEU A 17 9.90 9.50 -25.24
C LEU A 17 10.50 10.44 -24.19
N ILE A 18 11.47 11.28 -24.57
CA ILE A 18 12.06 12.30 -23.70
C ILE A 18 11.02 13.36 -23.32
N GLN A 19 10.18 13.81 -24.24
CA GLN A 19 9.10 14.75 -23.93
C GLN A 19 8.07 14.15 -22.97
N GLN A 20 7.76 12.85 -23.12
CA GLN A 20 6.89 12.13 -22.21
C GLN A 20 7.55 11.98 -20.83
N ALA A 21 8.85 11.65 -20.77
CA ALA A 21 9.60 11.57 -19.52
C ALA A 21 9.70 12.93 -18.82
N ILE A 22 9.96 14.01 -19.55
CA ILE A 22 9.97 15.38 -19.01
C ILE A 22 8.60 15.74 -18.47
N ARG A 23 7.51 15.47 -19.19
CA ARG A 23 6.15 15.70 -18.68
C ARG A 23 5.85 14.93 -17.39
N ILE A 24 6.31 13.68 -17.29
CA ILE A 24 6.17 12.86 -16.07
C ILE A 24 6.99 13.46 -14.93
N VAL A 25 8.22 13.91 -15.19
CA VAL A 25 9.07 14.56 -14.19
C VAL A 25 8.52 15.92 -13.77
N GLU A 26 7.96 16.68 -14.72
CA GLU A 26 7.30 17.96 -14.45
C GLU A 26 6.02 17.74 -13.64
N SER A 27 5.18 16.76 -13.97
CA SER A 27 4.01 16.41 -13.15
C SER A 27 4.40 15.90 -11.77
N LYS A 28 5.57 15.25 -11.64
CA LYS A 28 6.15 14.89 -10.34
C LYS A 28 6.70 16.08 -9.55
N LYS A 29 6.99 17.21 -10.21
CA LYS A 29 7.58 18.42 -9.61
C LYS A 29 6.53 19.42 -9.12
N THR A 30 5.30 19.34 -9.60
CA THR A 30 4.20 20.25 -9.24
C THR A 30 3.34 19.78 -8.07
N ILE A 31 3.74 18.71 -7.38
CA ILE A 31 3.06 18.25 -6.18
C ILE A 31 4.13 18.11 -5.09
N THR A 32 4.41 19.23 -4.43
CA THR A 32 5.30 19.26 -3.26
C THR A 32 4.58 18.74 -2.01
N GLU A 33 5.32 18.28 -1.00
CA GLU A 33 4.77 17.88 0.33
C GLU A 33 3.82 18.94 0.90
N ASP A 34 4.05 20.23 0.61
CA ASP A 34 3.22 21.36 1.02
C ASP A 34 1.92 21.52 0.21
N GLU A 35 1.87 21.05 -1.04
CA GLU A 35 0.67 21.11 -1.90
C GLU A 35 -0.31 19.96 -1.65
N ILE A 36 0.16 18.88 -1.01
CA ILE A 36 -0.67 17.81 -0.41
C ILE A 36 -0.91 18.13 1.08
N GLY A 37 -0.69 19.39 1.47
CA GLY A 37 -1.05 19.92 2.78
C GLY A 37 -2.55 19.82 3.00
N ASP A 38 -2.94 19.50 4.24
CA ASP A 38 -4.30 19.39 4.76
C ASP A 38 -5.29 20.36 4.07
N THR A 39 -5.97 19.90 3.01
CA THR A 39 -6.92 20.71 2.25
C THR A 39 -8.24 20.91 2.97
N ARG A 40 -8.33 20.57 4.26
CA ARG A 40 -9.48 20.92 5.11
C ARG A 40 -9.87 22.40 5.01
N ASN A 41 -8.95 23.27 4.58
CA ASN A 41 -9.15 24.72 4.54
C ASN A 41 -9.59 25.30 3.18
N ALA A 42 -9.41 24.61 2.03
CA ALA A 42 -9.94 25.08 0.73
C ALA A 42 -9.96 23.98 -0.34
N PRO A 43 -11.03 23.89 -1.17
CA PRO A 43 -11.07 22.97 -2.29
C PRO A 43 -10.10 23.37 -3.41
N TYR A 44 -9.58 22.39 -4.14
CA TYR A 44 -8.83 22.61 -5.38
C TYR A 44 -9.74 23.01 -6.54
N ASP A 45 -9.18 23.69 -7.55
CA ASP A 45 -9.86 23.99 -8.82
C ASP A 45 -9.95 22.76 -9.76
N ASN A 46 -9.89 21.55 -9.21
CA ASN A 46 -10.01 20.30 -9.95
C ASN A 46 -10.89 19.31 -9.16
N THR A 47 -11.97 18.82 -9.78
CA THR A 47 -12.92 17.90 -9.13
C THR A 47 -12.24 16.58 -8.81
N GLY A 48 -11.38 16.09 -9.70
CA GLY A 48 -10.59 14.88 -9.47
C GLY A 48 -9.74 14.95 -8.21
N LEU A 49 -9.03 16.06 -7.99
CA LEU A 49 -8.22 16.27 -6.78
C LEU A 49 -9.09 16.44 -5.52
N ASN A 50 -10.27 17.06 -5.61
CA ASN A 50 -11.20 17.16 -4.48
C ASN A 50 -11.78 15.78 -4.09
N THR A 51 -12.14 14.97 -5.08
CA THR A 51 -12.58 13.58 -4.87
C THR A 51 -11.44 12.76 -4.27
N LEU A 52 -10.20 12.98 -4.72
CA LEU A 52 -9.00 12.35 -4.20
C LEU A 52 -8.79 12.66 -2.70
N ASN A 53 -8.92 13.92 -2.29
CA ASN A 53 -8.78 14.29 -0.87
C ASN A 53 -9.80 13.57 0.01
N THR A 54 -11.07 13.55 -0.42
CA THR A 54 -12.15 12.84 0.28
C THR A 54 -11.86 11.35 0.40
N LEU A 55 -11.29 10.74 -0.65
CA LEU A 55 -10.88 9.34 -0.62
C LEU A 55 -9.77 9.11 0.41
N PHE A 56 -8.73 9.94 0.42
CA PHE A 56 -7.61 9.81 1.36
C PHE A 56 -8.04 9.95 2.82
N ASP A 57 -9.01 10.82 3.14
CA ASP A 57 -9.58 10.91 4.48
C ASP A 57 -10.14 9.56 4.98
N SER A 58 -10.62 8.71 4.07
CA SER A 58 -11.18 7.40 4.41
C SER A 58 -10.14 6.27 4.38
N ILE A 59 -9.24 6.25 3.40
CA ILE A 59 -8.31 5.13 3.20
C ILE A 59 -7.00 5.25 3.99
N LEU A 60 -6.61 6.47 4.38
CA LEU A 60 -5.28 6.74 4.95
C LEU A 60 -5.04 5.96 6.25
N THR A 61 -6.03 5.93 7.15
CA THR A 61 -5.94 5.20 8.42
C THR A 61 -5.68 3.71 8.20
N GLN A 62 -6.29 3.09 7.19
CA GLN A 62 -6.11 1.67 6.91
C GLN A 62 -4.71 1.37 6.36
N LEU A 63 -4.23 2.25 5.49
CA LEU A 63 -2.87 2.16 4.93
C LEU A 63 -1.81 2.37 6.01
N GLU A 64 -2.01 3.36 6.89
CA GLU A 64 -1.10 3.65 8.01
C GLU A 64 -1.00 2.45 8.96
N ASN A 65 -2.14 1.89 9.38
CA ASN A 65 -2.17 0.74 10.27
C ASN A 65 -1.49 -0.48 9.65
N GLY A 66 -1.75 -0.77 8.37
CA GLY A 66 -1.13 -1.87 7.65
C GLY A 66 0.38 -1.69 7.48
N TYR A 67 0.83 -0.48 7.14
CA TYR A 67 2.24 -0.18 6.93
C TYR A 67 3.04 -0.12 8.24
N LYS A 68 2.58 0.67 9.22
CA LYS A 68 3.27 0.86 10.51
C LYS A 68 3.21 -0.37 11.42
N GLY A 69 2.24 -1.26 11.21
CA GLY A 69 2.19 -2.55 11.88
C GLY A 69 3.38 -3.47 11.53
N LEU A 70 4.03 -3.26 10.38
CA LEU A 70 5.17 -4.04 9.91
C LEU A 70 6.49 -3.53 10.51
N THR A 71 6.76 -3.92 11.75
CA THR A 71 7.89 -3.41 12.53
C THR A 71 9.18 -4.21 12.36
N THR A 72 9.13 -5.42 11.80
CA THR A 72 10.28 -6.34 11.74
C THR A 72 11.38 -5.85 10.80
N SER A 73 11.03 -5.45 9.58
CA SER A 73 12.03 -4.99 8.61
C SER A 73 11.44 -3.98 7.63
N LYS A 74 12.33 -3.15 7.07
CA LYS A 74 11.99 -2.26 5.96
C LYS A 74 11.53 -3.03 4.73
N GLU A 75 12.05 -4.25 4.52
CA GLU A 75 11.66 -5.09 3.38
C GLU A 75 10.19 -5.50 3.43
N GLN A 76 9.63 -5.78 4.61
CA GLN A 76 8.19 -6.03 4.76
C GLN A 76 7.37 -4.81 4.36
N ARG A 77 7.80 -3.62 4.79
CA ARG A 77 7.14 -2.35 4.48
C ARG A 77 7.25 -1.96 3.00
N ASP A 78 8.43 -2.13 2.41
CA ASP A 78 8.66 -1.93 0.98
C ASP A 78 7.84 -2.92 0.13
N SER A 79 7.68 -4.16 0.61
CA SER A 79 6.79 -5.15 0.01
C SER A 79 5.33 -4.69 0.10
N PHE A 80 4.86 -4.25 1.27
CA PHE A 80 3.50 -3.73 1.44
C PHE A 80 3.20 -2.58 0.48
N ALA A 81 4.07 -1.57 0.44
CA ALA A 81 3.89 -0.40 -0.44
C ALA A 81 3.84 -0.80 -1.92
N ALA A 82 4.75 -1.69 -2.36
CA ALA A 82 4.77 -2.17 -3.74
C ALA A 82 3.48 -2.91 -4.11
N HIS A 83 2.99 -3.78 -3.24
CA HIS A 83 1.75 -4.52 -3.45
C HIS A 83 0.54 -3.59 -3.55
N ILE A 84 0.41 -2.60 -2.65
CA ILE A 84 -0.67 -1.61 -2.74
C ILE A 84 -0.61 -0.84 -4.06
N LEU A 85 0.55 -0.28 -4.42
CA LEU A 85 0.69 0.52 -5.64
C LEU A 85 0.35 -0.27 -6.91
N VAL A 86 0.91 -1.47 -7.06
CA VAL A 86 0.67 -2.31 -8.24
C VAL A 86 -0.80 -2.72 -8.32
N ASN A 87 -1.42 -3.11 -7.21
CA ASN A 87 -2.81 -3.56 -7.22
C ASN A 87 -3.81 -2.41 -7.43
N VAL A 88 -3.50 -1.19 -6.99
CA VAL A 88 -4.26 0.02 -7.37
C VAL A 88 -4.21 0.22 -8.88
N VAL A 89 -3.02 0.12 -9.50
CA VAL A 89 -2.87 0.25 -10.96
C VAL A 89 -3.66 -0.83 -11.69
N ASN A 90 -3.53 -2.09 -11.28
CA ASN A 90 -4.21 -3.22 -11.90
C ASN A 90 -5.74 -3.08 -11.80
N THR A 91 -6.25 -2.62 -10.65
CA THR A 91 -7.69 -2.44 -10.43
C THR A 91 -8.28 -1.33 -11.30
N LEU A 92 -7.53 -0.25 -11.54
CA LEU A 92 -8.01 0.88 -12.36
C LEU A 92 -7.73 0.69 -13.86
N ALA A 93 -6.82 -0.21 -14.24
CA ALA A 93 -6.43 -0.40 -15.64
C ALA A 93 -7.61 -0.71 -16.59
N PRO A 94 -8.56 -1.62 -16.25
CA PRO A 94 -9.72 -1.87 -17.11
C PRO A 94 -10.62 -0.64 -17.28
N LEU A 95 -10.84 0.12 -16.20
CA LEU A 95 -11.67 1.33 -16.25
C LEU A 95 -11.04 2.42 -17.12
N ARG A 96 -9.72 2.55 -17.05
CA ARG A 96 -8.95 3.48 -17.88
C ARG A 96 -8.96 3.09 -19.36
N ALA A 97 -8.85 1.80 -19.65
CA ALA A 97 -8.89 1.31 -21.03
C ALA A 97 -10.25 1.58 -21.70
N LEU A 98 -11.34 1.53 -20.93
CA LEU A 98 -12.68 1.90 -21.42
C LEU A 98 -12.77 3.40 -21.74
N GLU A 99 -12.29 4.28 -20.86
CA GLU A 99 -12.25 5.73 -21.09
C GLU A 99 -11.43 6.10 -22.35
N ASP A 100 -10.24 5.52 -22.49
CA ASP A 100 -9.38 5.72 -23.66
C ASP A 100 -10.03 5.21 -24.97
N SER A 101 -10.95 4.24 -24.85
CA SER A 101 -11.72 3.68 -25.96
C SER A 101 -12.94 4.55 -26.32
N ASP A 102 -13.57 5.20 -25.34
CA ASP A 102 -14.66 6.17 -25.59
C ASP A 102 -14.14 7.45 -26.28
N GLU A 103 -12.88 7.85 -26.06
CA GLU A 103 -12.20 8.90 -26.85
C GLU A 103 -11.79 8.44 -28.27
N ARG A 104 -11.75 7.12 -28.53
CA ARG A 104 -11.48 6.50 -29.83
C ARG A 104 -12.72 5.80 -30.35
N GLY A 105 -13.69 6.58 -30.85
CA GLY A 105 -14.89 6.05 -31.48
C GLY A 105 -14.63 4.80 -32.34
N SER A 106 -15.41 3.75 -32.05
CA SER A 106 -15.42 2.42 -32.68
C SER A 106 -14.20 1.54 -32.45
N LEU A 107 -14.31 0.64 -31.47
CA LEU A 107 -13.94 -0.76 -31.68
C LEU A 107 -15.24 -1.55 -31.79
N GLU A 108 -15.76 -1.66 -33.02
CA GLU A 108 -16.60 -2.78 -33.41
C GLU A 108 -15.73 -4.04 -33.30
N GLU A 109 -15.85 -4.77 -32.20
CA GLU A 109 -15.40 -6.16 -32.14
C GLU A 109 -16.58 -7.03 -32.58
N ASP A 110 -16.69 -7.27 -33.89
CA ASP A 110 -17.40 -8.42 -34.43
C ASP A 110 -16.62 -9.68 -34.03
N VAL A 111 -16.94 -10.24 -32.86
CA VAL A 111 -16.51 -11.60 -32.51
C VAL A 111 -17.47 -12.58 -33.18
N ASP A 112 -17.12 -13.00 -34.41
CA ASP A 112 -17.79 -14.08 -35.12
C ASP A 112 -17.37 -15.43 -34.52
N ILE A 113 -18.11 -15.90 -33.50
CA ILE A 113 -17.93 -17.22 -32.91
C ILE A 113 -18.54 -18.25 -33.87
N ASN A 114 -17.71 -18.82 -34.75
CA ASN A 114 -18.06 -20.03 -35.49
C ASN A 114 -18.12 -21.23 -34.51
N VAL A 115 -19.32 -21.55 -34.02
CA VAL A 115 -19.61 -22.82 -33.34
C VAL A 115 -19.73 -23.91 -34.41
N GLY A 116 -18.62 -24.61 -34.66
CA GLY A 116 -18.64 -25.86 -35.42
C GLY A 116 -19.05 -27.03 -34.53
N GLU A 117 -20.09 -27.75 -34.94
CA GLU A 117 -20.55 -29.02 -34.35
C GLU A 117 -19.48 -30.15 -34.44
N ASP A 118 -19.18 -30.74 -33.28
CA ASP A 118 -18.82 -32.14 -32.88
C ASP A 118 -18.10 -33.10 -33.87
N PRO A 119 -17.19 -34.00 -33.40
CA PRO A 119 -17.64 -35.17 -32.63
C PRO A 119 -16.68 -35.75 -31.56
N GLN A 120 -17.26 -36.16 -30.44
CA GLN A 120 -17.03 -37.41 -29.67
C GLN A 120 -15.69 -38.18 -29.89
N GLY A 121 -14.86 -38.27 -28.84
CA GLY A 121 -13.71 -39.18 -28.77
C GLY A 121 -13.23 -39.43 -27.33
N ASP A 122 -13.03 -40.71 -27.02
CA ASP A 122 -12.77 -41.35 -25.72
C ASP A 122 -11.69 -40.74 -24.79
N THR A 123 -11.92 -40.92 -23.47
CA THR A 123 -11.02 -40.70 -22.32
C THR A 123 -9.92 -41.81 -22.22
N PRO A 124 -9.05 -41.96 -21.19
CA PRO A 124 -8.74 -41.16 -19.98
C PRO A 124 -7.24 -41.17 -19.52
N GLU A 125 -6.56 -40.05 -19.24
CA GLU A 125 -5.40 -40.09 -18.30
C GLU A 125 -5.27 -38.79 -17.48
N ASP A 126 -5.51 -38.92 -16.18
CA ASP A 126 -4.86 -38.20 -15.08
C ASP A 126 -4.53 -36.71 -15.28
N MET A 127 -5.58 -35.89 -15.28
CA MET A 127 -5.44 -34.50 -14.84
C MET A 127 -6.12 -34.41 -13.48
N THR A 128 -5.33 -34.42 -12.40
CA THR A 128 -5.73 -33.75 -11.17
C THR A 128 -6.04 -32.31 -11.55
N ASP A 129 -7.31 -32.01 -11.80
CA ASP A 129 -7.84 -30.66 -11.96
C ASP A 129 -7.66 -29.97 -10.61
N VAL A 130 -6.46 -29.43 -10.38
CA VAL A 130 -6.16 -28.53 -9.27
C VAL A 130 -6.88 -27.23 -9.61
N ARG A 131 -8.21 -27.23 -9.44
CA ARG A 131 -9.00 -26.01 -9.47
C ARG A 131 -8.58 -25.20 -8.26
N MET A 132 -7.71 -24.22 -8.49
CA MET A 132 -7.43 -23.20 -7.49
C MET A 132 -8.75 -22.53 -7.11
N SER A 133 -8.97 -22.32 -5.81
CA SER A 133 -10.13 -21.58 -5.33
C SER A 133 -10.07 -20.13 -5.82
N ASP A 134 -11.19 -19.43 -5.81
CA ASP A 134 -11.21 -18.04 -6.26
C ASP A 134 -10.37 -17.14 -5.32
N GLU A 135 -10.28 -17.49 -4.04
CA GLU A 135 -9.36 -16.85 -3.09
C GLU A 135 -7.89 -17.14 -3.42
N GLU A 136 -7.55 -18.35 -3.84
CA GLU A 136 -6.17 -18.70 -4.22
C GLU A 136 -5.73 -17.93 -5.46
N LYS A 137 -6.62 -17.76 -6.44
CA LYS A 137 -6.37 -16.92 -7.61
C LYS A 137 -6.22 -15.45 -7.25
N GLU A 138 -7.08 -14.93 -6.36
CA GLU A 138 -6.99 -13.53 -5.91
C GLU A 138 -5.66 -13.26 -5.20
N VAL A 139 -5.18 -14.20 -4.38
CA VAL A 139 -3.87 -14.10 -3.72
C VAL A 139 -2.73 -14.18 -4.75
N GLU A 140 -2.85 -15.06 -5.75
CA GLU A 140 -1.86 -15.18 -6.82
C GLU A 140 -1.77 -13.90 -7.66
N ASP A 141 -2.91 -13.37 -8.12
CA ASP A 141 -2.99 -12.12 -8.90
C ASP A 141 -2.48 -10.92 -8.10
N PHE A 142 -2.69 -10.93 -6.78
CA PHE A 142 -2.17 -9.90 -5.90
C PHE A 142 -0.66 -10.01 -5.68
N THR A 143 -0.06 -11.21 -5.81
CA THR A 143 1.33 -11.48 -5.43
C THR A 143 2.34 -10.90 -6.43
N ILE A 144 3.34 -10.17 -5.93
CA ILE A 144 4.51 -9.76 -6.71
C ILE A 144 5.66 -10.76 -6.47
N PRO A 145 6.17 -11.44 -7.52
CA PRO A 145 7.29 -12.38 -7.37
C PRO A 145 8.53 -11.75 -6.73
N GLY A 146 9.12 -12.45 -5.76
CA GLY A 146 10.34 -12.02 -5.08
C GLY A 146 10.15 -10.92 -4.02
N LYS A 147 8.90 -10.56 -3.68
CA LYS A 147 8.59 -9.67 -2.56
C LYS A 147 8.23 -10.45 -1.30
N ASP A 148 8.40 -9.81 -0.14
CA ASP A 148 8.14 -10.42 1.16
C ASP A 148 6.65 -10.79 1.34
N LEU A 149 6.42 -12.01 1.82
CA LEU A 149 5.08 -12.60 1.98
C LEU A 149 4.28 -11.97 3.13
N THR A 150 4.94 -11.51 4.21
CA THR A 150 4.24 -10.85 5.32
C THR A 150 3.73 -9.48 4.88
N GLY A 151 4.57 -8.72 4.18
CA GLY A 151 4.19 -7.45 3.56
C GLY A 151 3.08 -7.62 2.52
N ARG A 152 3.12 -8.70 1.73
CA ARG A 152 2.04 -9.08 0.81
C ARG A 152 0.74 -9.31 1.58
N ASP A 153 0.73 -10.19 2.58
CA ASP A 153 -0.50 -10.59 3.27
C ASP A 153 -1.13 -9.41 4.02
N ALA A 154 -0.32 -8.55 4.64
CA ALA A 154 -0.77 -7.30 5.22
C ALA A 154 -1.36 -6.36 4.17
N ALA A 155 -0.75 -6.26 2.99
CA ALA A 155 -1.25 -5.45 1.89
C ALA A 155 -2.57 -5.99 1.32
N ILE A 156 -2.77 -7.30 1.25
CA ILE A 156 -4.05 -7.90 0.81
C ILE A 156 -5.18 -7.43 1.73
N VAL A 157 -4.98 -7.53 3.05
CA VAL A 157 -5.98 -7.13 4.04
C VAL A 157 -6.28 -5.63 3.93
N ALA A 158 -5.25 -4.79 3.84
CA ALA A 158 -5.43 -3.36 3.69
C ALA A 158 -6.12 -3.00 2.36
N PHE A 159 -5.73 -3.65 1.27
CA PHE A 159 -6.26 -3.39 -0.07
C PHE A 159 -7.74 -3.74 -0.17
N LYS A 160 -8.16 -4.90 0.34
CA LYS A 160 -9.57 -5.31 0.35
C LYS A 160 -10.49 -4.28 1.01
N ASN A 161 -10.01 -3.59 2.02
CA ASN A 161 -10.77 -2.55 2.73
C ASN A 161 -10.91 -1.23 1.94
N ILE A 162 -9.96 -0.93 1.05
CA ILE A 162 -9.89 0.35 0.34
C ILE A 162 -10.24 0.24 -1.15
N GLN A 163 -10.17 -0.96 -1.73
CA GLN A 163 -10.34 -1.20 -3.16
C GLN A 163 -11.65 -0.63 -3.70
N THR A 164 -12.78 -0.97 -3.07
CA THR A 164 -14.11 -0.48 -3.47
C THR A 164 -14.19 1.04 -3.41
N GLN A 165 -13.59 1.66 -2.38
CA GLN A 165 -13.61 3.11 -2.22
C GLN A 165 -12.83 3.81 -3.35
N ILE A 166 -11.68 3.26 -3.75
CA ILE A 166 -10.87 3.76 -4.86
C ILE A 166 -11.64 3.65 -6.18
N VAL A 167 -12.25 2.50 -6.44
CA VAL A 167 -13.03 2.25 -7.66
C VAL A 167 -14.24 3.15 -7.74
N ASP A 168 -15.00 3.30 -6.65
CA ASP A 168 -16.18 4.14 -6.61
C ASP A 168 -15.82 5.62 -6.79
N ALA A 169 -14.77 6.09 -6.10
CA ALA A 169 -14.27 7.45 -6.29
C ALA A 169 -13.88 7.71 -7.75
N TYR A 170 -13.16 6.78 -8.39
CA TYR A 170 -12.79 6.91 -9.80
C TYR A 170 -14.01 6.96 -10.73
N LYS A 171 -15.00 6.07 -10.54
CA LYS A 171 -16.21 5.97 -11.38
C LYS A 171 -17.15 7.18 -11.27
N THR A 172 -17.07 7.95 -10.19
CA THR A 172 -17.86 9.19 -10.06
C THR A 172 -17.34 10.32 -10.96
N LEU A 173 -16.11 10.20 -11.45
CA LEU A 173 -15.51 11.17 -12.36
C LEU A 173 -15.83 10.78 -13.81
N HIS A 174 -16.21 11.76 -14.62
CA HIS A 174 -16.52 11.58 -16.05
C HIS A 174 -15.73 12.52 -16.96
N ASN A 175 -15.00 13.48 -16.37
CA ASN A 175 -14.16 14.38 -17.13
C ASN A 175 -12.75 13.76 -17.27
N PRO A 176 -12.21 13.62 -18.49
CA PRO A 176 -10.89 13.01 -18.71
C PRO A 176 -9.75 13.68 -17.93
N GLN A 177 -9.81 14.99 -17.77
CA GLN A 177 -8.80 15.74 -17.02
C GLN A 177 -8.92 15.50 -15.52
N ASP A 178 -10.13 15.36 -14.98
CA ASP A 178 -10.36 15.00 -13.58
C ASP A 178 -9.93 13.56 -13.31
N LEU A 179 -10.27 12.62 -14.21
CA LEU A 179 -9.85 11.21 -14.15
C LEU A 179 -8.33 11.08 -14.14
N LYS A 180 -7.64 11.81 -15.02
CA LYS A 180 -6.19 11.84 -15.08
C LYS A 180 -5.58 12.43 -13.82
N SER A 181 -6.11 13.57 -13.35
CA SER A 181 -5.58 14.26 -12.15
C SER A 181 -5.79 13.42 -10.89
N PHE A 182 -6.93 12.75 -10.77
CA PHE A 182 -7.20 11.79 -9.71
C PHE A 182 -6.23 10.61 -9.75
N TYR A 183 -6.04 9.97 -10.92
CA TYR A 183 -5.16 8.81 -11.05
C TYR A 183 -3.69 9.14 -10.74
N ASP A 184 -3.17 10.21 -11.35
CA ASP A 184 -1.79 10.65 -11.15
C ASP A 184 -1.57 11.06 -9.68
N GLY A 185 -2.55 11.78 -9.10
CA GLY A 185 -2.52 12.20 -7.70
C GLY A 185 -2.62 11.04 -6.72
N LEU A 186 -3.43 10.02 -7.01
CA LEU A 186 -3.57 8.83 -6.16
C LEU A 186 -2.24 8.11 -5.99
N LEU A 187 -1.54 7.82 -7.08
CA LEU A 187 -0.26 7.13 -7.02
C LEU A 187 0.80 7.99 -6.32
N MET A 188 0.87 9.28 -6.65
CA MET A 188 1.81 10.20 -6.01
C MET A 188 1.58 10.30 -4.50
N ASN A 189 0.33 10.48 -4.08
CA ASN A 189 -0.01 10.61 -2.67
C ASN A 189 0.26 9.31 -1.91
N LEU A 190 -0.03 8.14 -2.50
CA LEU A 190 0.32 6.85 -1.88
C LEU A 190 1.83 6.74 -1.65
N GLU A 191 2.65 7.04 -2.66
CA GLU A 191 4.12 7.06 -2.53
C GLU A 191 4.56 8.03 -1.42
N LEU A 192 3.97 9.23 -1.37
CA LEU A 192 4.33 10.22 -0.38
C LEU A 192 3.95 9.80 1.04
N TYR A 193 2.74 9.28 1.24
CA TYR A 193 2.30 8.83 2.55
C TYR A 193 3.12 7.66 3.05
N PHE A 194 3.51 6.71 2.19
CA PHE A 194 4.42 5.63 2.61
C PHE A 194 5.79 6.16 3.02
N LYS A 195 6.35 7.14 2.30
CA LYS A 195 7.58 7.82 2.73
C LYS A 195 7.39 8.51 4.09
N LYS A 196 6.29 9.25 4.27
CA LYS A 196 5.97 9.92 5.53
C LYS A 196 5.83 8.92 6.68
N PHE A 197 5.15 7.80 6.46
CA PHE A 197 5.02 6.75 7.47
C PHE A 197 6.37 6.15 7.84
N GLU A 198 7.28 5.98 6.88
CA GLU A 198 8.65 5.51 7.13
C GLU A 198 9.44 6.51 7.97
N ASP A 199 9.34 7.80 7.65
CA ASP A 199 10.01 8.86 8.39
C ASP A 199 9.49 8.94 9.85
N GLU A 200 8.19 8.75 10.06
CA GLU A 200 7.56 8.71 11.38
C GLU A 200 7.89 7.46 12.21
N LEU A 201 8.29 6.35 11.56
CA LEU A 201 8.70 5.12 12.25
C LEU A 201 10.13 5.18 12.80
N GLN A 202 10.92 6.21 12.45
CA GLN A 202 12.29 6.31 12.95
C GLN A 202 12.31 6.47 14.47
N PRO A 203 13.07 5.63 15.20
CA PRO A 203 12.97 5.54 16.65
C PRO A 203 13.45 6.82 17.33
N THR A 204 12.54 7.49 18.04
CA THR A 204 12.84 8.61 18.95
C THR A 204 12.87 8.20 20.42
N VAL A 205 12.77 6.90 20.73
CA VAL A 205 12.70 6.44 22.13
C VAL A 205 14.03 5.83 22.56
N GLU A 206 14.75 6.53 23.45
CA GLU A 206 15.87 5.95 24.19
C GLU A 206 15.38 4.68 24.89
N LYS A 207 16.12 3.58 24.68
CA LYS A 207 15.84 2.29 25.31
C LYS A 207 15.83 2.51 26.83
N PRO A 208 14.77 2.10 27.56
CA PRO A 208 14.82 2.10 29.01
C PRO A 208 16.00 1.23 29.46
N GLU A 209 16.90 1.77 30.28
CA GLU A 209 17.96 0.99 30.91
C GLU A 209 17.29 -0.08 31.78
N ILE A 210 17.33 -1.31 31.28
CA ILE A 210 16.91 -2.47 32.06
C ILE A 210 18.04 -2.72 33.04
N ALA A 211 17.78 -2.52 34.34
CA ALA A 211 18.73 -2.88 35.38
C ALA A 211 19.14 -4.35 35.20
N ASP A 212 20.45 -4.57 35.21
CA ASP A 212 21.06 -5.87 34.97
C ASP A 212 20.58 -6.91 36.02
N LEU A 213 19.74 -7.85 35.59
CA LEU A 213 19.23 -8.96 36.40
C LEU A 213 20.25 -10.12 36.51
N SER A 214 21.50 -9.94 36.08
CA SER A 214 22.56 -10.96 36.21
C SER A 214 23.13 -11.11 37.63
N ALA A 215 22.66 -10.30 38.60
CA ALA A 215 23.01 -10.49 40.00
C ALA A 215 22.47 -11.85 40.51
N PRO A 216 23.31 -12.71 41.12
CA PRO A 216 22.85 -13.95 41.75
C PRO A 216 21.77 -13.67 42.78
N ILE A 217 20.70 -14.47 42.79
CA ILE A 217 19.72 -14.52 43.88
C ILE A 217 20.41 -15.17 45.08
N ASP A 218 21.32 -14.46 45.75
CA ASP A 218 21.91 -14.92 47.01
C ASP A 218 22.13 -13.74 47.95
N SER A 219 21.02 -13.21 48.45
CA SER A 219 20.94 -12.59 49.76
C SER A 219 19.47 -12.33 50.10
N ALA A 220 18.71 -13.41 50.29
CA ALA A 220 17.54 -13.30 51.14
C ALA A 220 18.03 -12.96 52.56
N PRO A 221 17.50 -11.92 53.23
CA PRO A 221 17.84 -11.70 54.63
C PRO A 221 17.27 -12.88 55.42
N THR A 222 18.14 -13.63 56.08
CA THR A 222 17.76 -14.62 57.08
C THR A 222 16.91 -13.94 58.16
N PRO A 223 15.78 -14.53 58.60
CA PRO A 223 15.09 -14.02 59.78
C PRO A 223 16.00 -14.26 60.98
N ASP A 224 16.46 -13.17 61.57
CA ASP A 224 17.16 -13.19 62.86
C ASP A 224 16.21 -13.74 63.92
N ALA A 225 16.58 -14.89 64.48
CA ALA A 225 15.90 -15.53 65.58
C ALA A 225 16.89 -15.65 66.73
N GLY A 226 16.73 -14.77 67.73
CA GLY A 226 17.12 -15.06 69.11
C GLY A 226 17.82 -13.91 69.84
N GLY A 227 17.19 -13.41 70.90
CA GLY A 227 17.89 -12.67 71.96
C GLY A 227 16.98 -11.82 72.83
N ASP A 228 16.44 -12.42 73.89
CA ASP A 228 15.63 -11.81 74.95
C ASP A 228 16.32 -10.61 75.63
N GLU A 229 15.57 -9.52 75.84
CA GLU A 229 15.78 -8.65 77.00
C GLU A 229 14.41 -8.30 77.61
N ASP A 230 14.24 -8.73 78.87
CA ASP A 230 13.10 -8.53 79.73
C ASP A 230 12.63 -7.08 79.76
N MET A 231 11.35 -6.83 79.43
CA MET A 231 10.66 -5.59 79.80
C MET A 231 9.57 -5.92 80.81
N ASP A 232 9.83 -5.49 82.05
CA ASP A 232 8.96 -5.62 83.21
C ASP A 232 7.55 -5.05 82.95
N LEU A 233 6.54 -5.83 83.32
CA LEU A 233 5.11 -5.58 83.10
C LEU A 233 4.44 -4.69 84.16
N GLU A 234 5.19 -3.89 84.94
CA GLU A 234 4.62 -3.16 86.09
C GLU A 234 4.07 -1.74 85.80
N ASP A 235 4.22 -1.18 84.60
CA ASP A 235 3.84 0.23 84.35
C ASP A 235 2.48 0.46 83.62
N ILE A 236 1.65 -0.57 83.40
CA ILE A 236 0.38 -0.41 82.65
C ILE A 236 -0.86 -0.20 83.55
N ALA A 237 -0.68 0.11 84.83
CA ALA A 237 -1.79 0.39 85.76
C ALA A 237 -1.64 1.75 86.44
N ASN A 238 -1.61 2.84 85.65
CA ASN A 238 -2.10 4.17 86.04
C ASN A 238 -2.00 5.14 84.86
N LEU A 239 -3.01 5.17 84.00
CA LEU A 239 -3.36 6.32 83.14
C LEU A 239 -4.84 6.25 82.74
#